data_AF-A0A2I0HHF4-F1
#
_entry.id   AF-A0A2I0HHF4-F1
#
_cell.length_a   1.000
_cell.length_b   1.000
_cell.length_c   1.000
_cell.angle_alpha   90.00
_cell.angle_beta   90.00
_cell.angle_gamma   90.00
#
_symmetry.space_group_name_H-M   'P 1'
#
loop_
_entity.id
_entity.type
_entity.pdbx_description
1 polymer ?
#
loop_
_entity_poly.entity_id
_entity_poly.type
_entity_poly.pdbx_seq_one_letter_code
_entity_poly.pdbx_strand_id
1 'polypeptide(L)'
;FSDIHGFEKPNDAQALNLMNTCAVAVLKEFHDIVFAYGVSDEYSFVLRKNSQFNQRQASQIVSAIVSFFSTMYAMKWKEFFPQKNLKYPPSFDGRAVCYPSEEILQDYLAWRQVDCHINNQYNTCFWMLVKSGKTKAEAQQCLKGTQTQEKYELLSRQFGTDYSSLPVMFRQGSFVYRMKEVVVDHSNIIERSFWKEHSSILEEMPAHTSAANEFIPLNVFFPMSGLALPLLKTLKVDLNQHTQR
;
A
#
# COMPACT_ATOMS: atom_id res chain seq x y z
N PHE A 1 6.56 -13.76 7.96
CA PHE A 1 5.67 -13.89 6.79
C PHE A 1 6.43 -14.22 5.51
N SER A 2 7.38 -13.38 5.07
CA SER A 2 8.12 -13.54 3.82
C SER A 2 8.88 -14.87 3.69
N ASP A 3 9.56 -15.33 4.77
CA ASP A 3 10.28 -16.60 4.76
C ASP A 3 9.33 -17.81 4.64
N ILE A 4 8.21 -17.77 5.36
CA ILE A 4 7.18 -18.83 5.34
C ILE A 4 6.56 -18.99 3.94
N HIS A 5 6.39 -17.88 3.21
CA HIS A 5 5.86 -17.86 1.85
C HIS A 5 6.94 -17.89 0.76
N GLY A 6 8.23 -18.04 1.14
CA GLY A 6 9.35 -18.14 0.21
C GLY A 6 9.45 -16.95 -0.74
N PHE A 7 9.39 -15.73 -0.21
CA PHE A 7 9.61 -14.52 -1.00
C PHE A 7 11.08 -14.43 -1.42
N GLU A 8 11.30 -13.96 -2.65
CA GLU A 8 12.63 -13.70 -3.15
C GLU A 8 13.35 -12.65 -2.28
N LYS A 9 14.66 -12.83 -2.11
CA LYS A 9 15.54 -11.91 -1.38
C LYS A 9 16.59 -11.33 -2.32
N PRO A 10 16.94 -10.04 -2.21
CA PRO A 10 16.46 -9.08 -1.20
C PRO A 10 15.02 -8.60 -1.43
N ASN A 11 14.54 -8.61 -2.68
CA ASN A 11 13.24 -8.07 -3.06
C ASN A 11 12.45 -9.11 -3.86
N ASP A 12 11.14 -9.16 -3.63
CA ASP A 12 10.19 -9.96 -4.40
C ASP A 12 9.23 -9.02 -5.13
N ALA A 13 9.37 -8.95 -6.46
CA ALA A 13 8.57 -8.04 -7.28
C ALA A 13 7.06 -8.37 -7.23
N GLN A 14 6.69 -9.65 -7.06
CA GLN A 14 5.27 -10.03 -6.95
C GLN A 14 4.70 -9.54 -5.62
N ALA A 15 5.47 -9.66 -4.53
CA ALA A 15 5.06 -9.16 -3.21
C ALA A 15 4.88 -7.64 -3.20
N LEU A 16 5.81 -6.90 -3.79
CA LEU A 16 5.75 -5.44 -3.88
C LEU A 16 4.59 -4.98 -4.75
N ASN A 17 4.36 -5.61 -5.90
CA ASN A 17 3.22 -5.28 -6.76
C ASN A 17 1.86 -5.61 -6.11
N LEU A 18 1.79 -6.65 -5.27
CA LEU A 18 0.61 -6.92 -4.45
C LEU A 18 0.37 -5.78 -3.45
N MET A 19 1.40 -5.32 -2.73
CA MET A 19 1.30 -4.15 -1.84
C MET A 19 0.84 -2.90 -2.59
N ASN A 20 1.42 -2.63 -3.77
CA ASN A 20 1.04 -1.50 -4.62
C ASN A 20 -0.44 -1.58 -5.04
N THR A 21 -0.91 -2.77 -5.39
CA THR A 21 -2.31 -3.00 -5.77
C THR A 21 -3.26 -2.76 -4.60
N CYS A 22 -2.86 -3.15 -3.39
CA CYS A 22 -3.63 -2.87 -2.17
C CYS A 22 -3.68 -1.37 -1.89
N ALA A 23 -2.56 -0.65 -2.06
CA ALA A 23 -2.52 0.80 -1.90
C ALA A 23 -3.40 1.54 -2.94
N VAL A 24 -3.38 1.09 -4.20
CA VAL A 24 -4.30 1.60 -5.23
C VAL A 24 -5.76 1.40 -4.81
N ALA A 25 -6.10 0.22 -4.28
CA ALA A 25 -7.45 -0.05 -3.80
C ALA A 25 -7.84 0.84 -2.62
N VAL A 26 -6.94 1.04 -1.65
CA VAL A 26 -7.12 1.98 -0.52
C VAL A 26 -7.38 3.40 -1.03
N LEU A 27 -6.58 3.89 -1.97
CA LEU A 27 -6.78 5.23 -2.53
C LEU A 27 -8.13 5.32 -3.24
N LYS A 28 -8.51 4.31 -4.02
CA LYS A 28 -9.80 4.27 -4.73
C LYS A 28 -10.99 4.28 -3.77
N GLU A 29 -10.93 3.52 -2.68
CA GLU A 29 -12.00 3.44 -1.67
C GLU A 29 -12.09 4.73 -0.84
N PHE A 30 -10.96 5.20 -0.30
CA PHE A 30 -10.92 6.34 0.60
C PHE A 30 -10.44 7.60 -0.15
N HIS A 31 -11.39 8.33 -0.72
CA HIS A 31 -11.13 9.52 -1.54
C HIS A 31 -10.40 10.66 -0.79
N ASP A 32 -10.43 10.67 0.54
CA ASP A 32 -9.66 11.61 1.37
C ASP A 32 -8.15 11.35 1.34
N ILE A 33 -7.71 10.16 0.92
CA ILE A 33 -6.31 9.82 0.74
C ILE A 33 -5.86 10.28 -0.66
N VAL A 34 -4.85 11.14 -0.69
CA VAL A 34 -4.37 11.79 -1.92
C VAL A 34 -3.05 11.23 -2.43
N PHE A 35 -2.24 10.71 -1.51
CA PHE A 35 -0.92 10.18 -1.81
C PHE A 35 -0.63 9.00 -0.88
N ALA A 36 0.13 8.03 -1.36
CA ALA A 36 0.67 6.97 -0.56
C ALA A 36 2.08 6.61 -1.02
N TYR A 37 2.96 6.26 -0.09
CA TYR A 37 4.31 5.82 -0.36
C TYR A 37 4.56 4.46 0.28
N GLY A 38 5.06 3.51 -0.49
CA GLY A 38 5.32 2.14 -0.09
C GLY A 38 6.77 1.72 -0.26
N VAL A 39 7.29 1.03 0.75
CA VAL A 39 8.63 0.45 0.75
C VAL A 39 8.62 -0.84 1.56
N SER A 40 9.27 -1.90 1.04
CA SER A 40 9.32 -3.20 1.71
C SER A 40 7.91 -3.72 2.04
N ASP A 41 7.57 -3.77 3.33
CA ASP A 41 6.33 -4.24 3.93
C ASP A 41 5.51 -3.09 4.55
N GLU A 42 5.94 -1.84 4.35
CA GLU A 42 5.29 -0.64 4.87
C GLU A 42 4.61 0.18 3.76
N TYR A 43 3.50 0.83 4.12
CA TYR A 43 2.87 1.87 3.31
C TYR A 43 2.45 3.05 4.20
N SER A 44 2.73 4.27 3.74
CA SER A 44 2.34 5.53 4.36
C SER A 44 1.21 6.14 3.53
N PHE A 45 0.07 6.46 4.14
CA PHE A 45 -1.08 7.07 3.47
C PHE A 45 -1.27 8.51 3.94
N VAL A 46 -1.35 9.44 3.00
CA VAL A 46 -1.51 10.88 3.23
C VAL A 46 -2.96 11.26 3.03
N LEU A 47 -3.60 11.71 4.10
CA LEU A 47 -4.93 12.30 4.06
C LEU A 47 -4.84 13.79 3.73
N ARG A 48 -5.86 14.33 3.05
CA ARG A 48 -5.99 15.78 2.88
C ARG A 48 -6.01 16.50 4.22
N LYS A 49 -5.35 17.65 4.26
CA LYS A 49 -5.24 18.49 5.48
C LYS A 49 -6.59 18.78 6.14
N ASN A 50 -7.60 19.08 5.32
CA ASN A 50 -8.95 19.46 5.77
C ASN A 50 -9.94 18.27 5.82
N SER A 51 -9.46 17.04 5.64
CA SER A 51 -10.28 15.84 5.69
C SER A 51 -11.07 15.74 6.99
N GLN A 52 -12.33 15.30 6.86
CA GLN A 52 -13.23 14.96 7.96
C GLN A 52 -13.42 13.44 8.10
N PHE A 53 -12.61 12.65 7.37
CA PHE A 53 -12.67 11.19 7.37
C PHE A 53 -12.61 10.64 8.80
N ASN A 54 -13.59 9.80 9.15
CA ASN A 54 -13.79 9.24 10.49
C ASN A 54 -13.69 10.28 11.62
N GLN A 55 -14.22 11.49 11.39
CA GLN A 55 -14.21 12.61 12.35
C GLN A 55 -12.80 12.94 12.87
N ARG A 56 -11.76 12.63 12.08
CA ARG A 56 -10.34 12.78 12.44
C ARG A 56 -9.91 11.95 13.65
N GLN A 57 -10.68 10.93 14.03
CA GLN A 57 -10.31 10.03 15.11
C GLN A 57 -9.24 9.05 14.63
N ALA A 58 -8.02 9.21 15.13
CA ALA A 58 -6.84 8.44 14.71
C ALA A 58 -7.07 6.92 14.72
N SER A 59 -7.67 6.38 15.78
CA SER A 59 -7.95 4.93 15.91
C SER A 59 -8.89 4.42 14.82
N GLN A 60 -9.94 5.18 14.47
CA GLN A 60 -10.88 4.81 13.40
C GLN A 60 -10.23 4.92 12.03
N ILE A 61 -9.46 5.97 11.76
CA ILE A 61 -8.71 6.13 10.51
C ILE A 61 -7.77 4.95 10.30
N VAL A 62 -6.93 4.66 11.30
CA VAL A 62 -5.97 3.55 11.24
C VAL A 62 -6.70 2.23 11.05
N SER A 63 -7.75 1.96 11.84
CA SER A 63 -8.48 0.69 11.75
C SER A 63 -9.15 0.51 10.38
N ALA A 64 -9.75 1.56 9.82
CA ALA A 64 -10.38 1.51 8.50
C ALA A 64 -9.36 1.20 7.39
N ILE A 65 -8.23 1.92 7.36
CA ILE A 65 -7.19 1.73 6.34
C ILE A 65 -6.54 0.34 6.49
N VAL A 66 -6.13 -0.04 7.70
CA VAL A 66 -5.44 -1.31 7.96
C VAL A 66 -6.34 -2.50 7.66
N SER A 67 -7.60 -2.48 8.10
CA SER A 67 -8.55 -3.57 7.83
C SER A 67 -8.82 -3.74 6.33
N PHE A 68 -9.02 -2.64 5.61
CA PHE A 68 -9.23 -2.68 4.17
C PHE A 68 -7.97 -3.16 3.44
N PHE A 69 -6.79 -2.63 3.77
CA PHE A 69 -5.52 -3.05 3.17
C PHE A 69 -5.26 -4.55 3.39
N SER A 70 -5.44 -5.03 4.62
CA SER A 70 -5.27 -6.45 4.99
C SER A 70 -6.20 -7.36 4.18
N THR A 71 -7.46 -6.93 4.04
CA THR A 71 -8.48 -7.65 3.26
C THR A 71 -8.10 -7.71 1.79
N MET A 72 -7.72 -6.57 1.21
CA MET A 72 -7.26 -6.50 -0.18
C MET A 72 -6.03 -7.37 -0.41
N TYR A 73 -5.06 -7.39 0.51
CA TYR A 73 -3.87 -8.23 0.40
C TYR A 73 -4.24 -9.71 0.34
N ALA A 74 -5.13 -10.16 1.23
CA ALA A 74 -5.58 -11.55 1.25
C ALA A 74 -6.40 -11.92 -0.01
N MET A 75 -7.32 -11.05 -0.44
CA MET A 75 -8.17 -11.28 -1.62
C MET A 75 -7.36 -11.30 -2.91
N LYS A 76 -6.38 -10.40 -3.05
CA LYS A 76 -5.55 -10.25 -4.24
C LYS A 76 -4.37 -11.23 -4.28
N TRP A 77 -4.11 -11.97 -3.21
CA TRP A 77 -2.98 -12.89 -3.12
C TRP A 77 -2.84 -13.82 -4.34
N LYS A 78 -3.94 -14.44 -4.79
CA LYS A 78 -3.92 -15.40 -5.89
C LYS A 78 -3.67 -14.78 -7.26
N GLU A 79 -3.90 -13.48 -7.42
CA GLU A 79 -3.58 -12.74 -8.65
C GLU A 79 -2.06 -12.60 -8.82
N PHE A 80 -1.32 -12.45 -7.71
CA PHE A 80 0.13 -12.29 -7.72
C PHE A 80 0.89 -13.59 -7.48
N PHE A 81 0.32 -14.51 -6.71
CA PHE A 81 0.94 -15.78 -6.36
C PHE A 81 0.02 -16.96 -6.69
N PRO A 82 -0.25 -17.25 -7.98
CA PRO A 82 -1.21 -18.28 -8.37
C PRO A 82 -0.86 -19.66 -7.79
N GLN A 83 0.45 -19.98 -7.79
CA GLN A 83 0.98 -21.26 -7.33
C GLN A 83 1.29 -21.32 -5.83
N LYS A 84 1.21 -20.21 -5.09
CA LYS A 84 1.44 -20.20 -3.63
C LYS A 84 0.11 -20.05 -2.91
N ASN A 85 -0.14 -20.89 -1.92
CA ASN A 85 -1.26 -20.68 -1.00
C ASN A 85 -0.85 -19.71 0.10
N LEU A 86 -1.76 -18.82 0.48
CA LEU A 86 -1.62 -18.00 1.67
C LEU A 86 -1.73 -18.93 2.88
N LYS A 87 -0.62 -19.14 3.60
CA LYS A 87 -0.54 -20.14 4.69
C LYS A 87 -1.25 -19.68 5.95
N TYR A 88 -1.29 -18.38 6.19
CA TYR A 88 -2.02 -17.75 7.28
C TYR A 88 -2.38 -16.31 6.90
N PRO A 89 -3.45 -15.71 7.47
CA PRO A 89 -3.86 -14.35 7.14
C PRO A 89 -2.73 -13.34 7.38
N PRO A 90 -2.51 -12.37 6.47
CA PRO A 90 -1.61 -11.27 6.74
C PRO A 90 -2.16 -10.42 7.90
N SER A 91 -1.25 -9.78 8.63
CA SER A 91 -1.59 -8.80 9.64
C SER A 91 -0.70 -7.59 9.42
N PHE A 92 -1.31 -6.41 9.46
CA PHE A 92 -0.62 -5.13 9.36
C PHE A 92 -0.90 -4.34 10.63
N ASP A 93 0.10 -3.65 11.13
CA ASP A 93 -0.08 -2.63 12.15
C ASP A 93 -0.28 -1.26 11.46
N GLY A 94 -0.62 -0.26 12.26
CA GLY A 94 -0.79 1.09 11.74
C GLY A 94 -0.71 2.12 12.84
N ARG A 95 -0.32 3.33 12.46
CA ARG A 95 -0.24 4.49 13.34
C ARG A 95 -0.65 5.74 12.57
N ALA A 96 -1.26 6.69 13.27
CA ALA A 96 -1.53 8.02 12.72
C ALA A 96 -0.45 8.98 13.23
N VAL A 97 0.11 9.79 12.32
CA VAL A 97 1.09 10.84 12.63
C VAL A 97 0.60 12.14 12.00
N CYS A 98 0.61 13.22 12.78
CA CYS A 98 0.18 14.52 12.32
C CYS A 98 1.38 15.38 11.90
N TYR A 99 1.34 15.89 10.68
CA TYR A 99 2.31 16.86 10.18
C TYR A 99 1.65 18.24 10.06
N PRO A 100 2.22 19.31 10.66
CA PRO A 100 1.55 20.60 10.75
C PRO A 100 1.64 21.42 9.45
N SER A 101 2.56 21.10 8.55
CA SER A 101 2.72 21.75 7.24
C SER A 101 3.03 20.74 6.14
N GLU A 102 2.77 21.15 4.90
CA GLU A 102 3.13 20.37 3.71
C GLU A 102 4.64 20.20 3.57
N GLU A 103 5.44 21.19 3.96
CA GLU A 103 6.90 21.10 3.94
C GLU A 103 7.40 19.97 4.85
N ILE A 104 6.90 19.88 6.08
CA ILE A 104 7.31 18.82 7.02
C ILE A 104 6.80 17.44 6.53
N LEU A 105 5.63 17.39 5.90
CA LEU A 105 5.14 16.17 5.26
C LEU A 105 6.04 15.71 4.11
N GLN A 106 6.48 16.64 3.25
CA GLN A 106 7.40 16.35 2.15
C GLN A 106 8.76 15.89 2.68
N ASP A 107 9.28 16.52 3.74
CA ASP A 107 10.52 16.08 4.40
C ASP A 107 10.39 14.66 4.95
N TYR A 108 9.24 14.30 5.55
CA TYR A 108 8.96 12.95 5.99
C TYR A 108 8.97 11.94 4.84
N LEU A 109 8.31 12.26 3.71
CA LEU A 109 8.25 11.38 2.54
C LEU A 109 9.63 11.23 1.88
N ALA A 110 10.39 12.32 1.79
CA ALA A 110 11.78 12.30 1.33
C ALA A 110 12.64 11.40 2.23
N TRP A 111 12.50 11.53 3.56
CA TRP A 111 13.19 10.67 4.51
C TRP A 111 12.84 9.19 4.33
N ARG A 112 11.56 8.85 4.11
CA ARG A 112 11.15 7.46 3.78
C ARG A 112 11.81 6.94 2.51
N GLN A 113 11.97 7.77 1.47
CA GLN A 113 12.67 7.36 0.24
C GLN A 113 14.19 7.23 0.42
N VAL A 114 14.82 8.08 1.23
CA VAL A 114 16.24 7.93 1.59
C VAL A 114 16.45 6.63 2.37
N ASP A 115 15.57 6.33 3.33
CA ASP A 115 15.62 5.09 4.11
C ASP A 115 15.43 3.86 3.20
N CYS A 116 14.49 3.92 2.25
CA CYS A 116 14.34 2.90 1.21
C CYS A 116 15.65 2.62 0.47
N HIS A 117 16.31 3.67 -0.02
CA HIS A 117 17.56 3.53 -0.76
C HIS A 117 18.67 2.88 0.07
N ILE A 118 18.86 3.35 1.31
CA ILE A 118 19.89 2.84 2.23
C ILE A 118 19.63 1.37 2.56
N ASN A 119 18.38 1.04 2.92
CA ASN A 119 18.00 -0.31 3.31
C ASN A 119 18.08 -1.27 2.14
N ASN A 120 17.64 -0.88 0.94
CA ASN A 120 17.73 -1.72 -0.25
C ASN A 120 19.18 -1.98 -0.66
N GLN A 121 20.07 -0.97 -0.60
CA GLN A 121 21.48 -1.16 -0.89
C GLN A 121 22.12 -2.14 0.09
N TYR A 122 21.90 -1.95 1.39
CA TYR A 122 22.40 -2.86 2.42
C TYR A 122 21.87 -4.29 2.21
N ASN A 123 20.56 -4.46 2.02
CA ASN A 123 19.92 -5.76 1.83
C ASN A 123 20.41 -6.46 0.56
N THR A 124 20.67 -5.71 -0.51
CA THR A 124 21.25 -6.26 -1.74
C THR A 124 22.63 -6.85 -1.46
N CYS A 125 23.53 -6.10 -0.83
CA CYS A 125 24.84 -6.63 -0.44
C CYS A 125 24.71 -7.84 0.48
N PHE A 126 23.85 -7.74 1.50
CA PHE A 126 23.66 -8.78 2.52
C PHE A 126 23.22 -10.09 1.88
N TRP A 127 22.19 -10.06 1.04
CA TRP A 127 21.68 -11.27 0.41
C TRP A 127 22.58 -11.81 -0.69
N MET A 128 23.35 -10.97 -1.38
CA MET A 128 24.38 -11.45 -2.31
C MET A 128 25.49 -12.21 -1.57
N LEU A 129 25.95 -11.69 -0.43
CA LEU A 129 26.90 -12.38 0.45
C LEU A 129 26.36 -13.71 0.99
N VAL A 130 25.09 -13.73 1.43
CA VAL A 130 24.45 -14.97 1.91
C VAL A 130 24.32 -15.99 0.78
N LYS A 131 23.90 -15.56 -0.42
CA LYS A 131 23.79 -16.42 -1.61
C LYS A 131 25.15 -16.93 -2.09
N SER A 132 26.25 -16.22 -1.78
CA SER A 132 27.61 -16.67 -2.07
C SER A 132 28.15 -17.68 -1.06
N GLY A 133 27.32 -18.17 -0.13
CA GLY A 133 27.68 -19.20 0.85
C GLY A 133 28.07 -18.66 2.23
N LYS A 134 28.04 -17.35 2.48
CA LYS A 134 28.25 -16.81 3.83
C LYS A 134 27.03 -17.05 4.70
N THR A 135 27.26 -17.26 5.99
CA THR A 135 26.19 -17.22 6.99
C THR A 135 25.66 -15.79 7.14
N LYS A 136 24.43 -15.64 7.67
CA LYS A 136 23.84 -14.33 7.98
C LYS A 136 24.73 -13.50 8.92
N ALA A 137 25.38 -14.14 9.89
CA ALA A 137 26.28 -13.47 10.83
C ALA A 137 27.55 -12.95 10.14
N GLU A 138 28.16 -13.74 9.27
CA GLU A 138 29.33 -13.31 8.49
C GLU A 138 28.98 -12.18 7.52
N ALA A 139 27.82 -12.24 6.85
CA ALA A 139 27.35 -11.17 5.97
C ALA A 139 27.14 -9.87 6.75
N GLN A 140 26.49 -9.93 7.92
CA GLN A 140 26.30 -8.77 8.80
C GLN A 140 27.64 -8.19 9.25
N GLN A 141 28.59 -9.04 9.64
CA GLN A 141 29.92 -8.61 10.08
C GLN A 141 30.72 -7.98 8.93
N CYS A 142 30.61 -8.52 7.72
CA CYS A 142 31.23 -7.98 6.51
C CYS A 142 30.72 -6.57 6.16
N LEU A 143 29.43 -6.31 6.42
CA LEU A 143 28.81 -5.01 6.11
C LEU A 143 28.86 -4.02 7.27
N LYS A 144 29.32 -4.44 8.45
CA LYS A 144 29.39 -3.60 9.63
C LYS A 144 30.36 -2.44 9.41
N GLY A 145 29.88 -1.21 9.60
CA GLY A 145 30.70 0.01 9.43
C GLY A 145 30.95 0.42 7.98
N THR A 146 30.41 -0.31 7.00
CA THR A 146 30.60 0.03 5.59
C THR A 146 29.81 1.27 5.17
N GLN A 147 30.46 2.12 4.39
CA GLN A 147 29.89 3.30 3.76
C GLN A 147 29.19 2.94 2.45
N THR A 148 28.42 3.89 1.92
CA THR A 148 27.65 3.74 0.66
C THR A 148 28.53 3.36 -0.52
N GLN A 149 29.70 3.99 -0.67
CA GLN A 149 30.61 3.70 -1.79
C GLN A 149 31.21 2.30 -1.70
N GLU A 150 31.58 1.84 -0.50
CA GLU A 150 32.12 0.50 -0.28
C GLU A 150 31.10 -0.58 -0.64
N LYS A 151 29.80 -0.33 -0.40
CA LYS A 151 28.70 -1.22 -0.82
C LYS A 151 28.55 -1.28 -2.34
N TYR A 152 28.67 -0.16 -3.04
CA TYR A 152 28.68 -0.14 -4.51
C TYR A 152 29.86 -0.95 -5.06
N GLU A 153 31.06 -0.77 -4.49
CA GLU A 153 32.25 -1.51 -4.91
C GLU A 153 32.13 -3.00 -4.63
N LEU A 154 31.58 -3.38 -3.48
CA LEU A 154 31.30 -4.78 -3.13
C LEU A 154 30.36 -5.42 -4.15
N LEU A 155 29.24 -4.76 -4.49
CA LEU A 155 28.29 -5.28 -5.48
C LEU A 155 28.93 -5.41 -6.88
N SER A 156 29.64 -4.37 -7.32
CA SER A 156 30.25 -4.33 -8.64
C SER A 156 31.42 -5.31 -8.78
N ARG A 157 32.41 -5.25 -7.88
CA ARG A 157 33.65 -6.04 -8.00
C ARG A 157 33.45 -7.51 -7.66
N GLN A 158 32.68 -7.82 -6.61
CA GLN A 158 32.54 -9.21 -6.15
C GLN A 158 31.41 -9.94 -6.87
N PHE A 159 30.37 -9.23 -7.27
CA PHE A 159 29.16 -9.85 -7.80
C PHE A 159 28.76 -9.38 -9.20
N GLY A 160 29.54 -8.48 -9.82
CA GLY A 160 29.22 -7.94 -11.15
C GLY A 160 27.88 -7.22 -11.20
N THR A 161 27.34 -6.78 -10.05
CA THR A 161 26.01 -6.18 -9.93
C THR A 161 26.14 -4.66 -9.87
N ASP A 162 25.62 -3.97 -10.87
CA ASP A 162 25.44 -2.51 -10.79
C ASP A 162 24.13 -2.20 -10.07
N TYR A 163 24.24 -1.66 -8.84
CA TYR A 163 23.07 -1.27 -8.06
C TYR A 163 22.22 -0.24 -8.80
N SER A 164 22.80 0.69 -9.56
CA SER A 164 22.05 1.74 -10.27
C SER A 164 21.14 1.16 -11.37
N SER A 165 21.49 -0.01 -11.90
CA SER A 165 20.72 -0.75 -12.90
C SER A 165 19.53 -1.53 -12.31
N LEU A 166 19.44 -1.68 -10.98
CA LEU A 166 18.32 -2.38 -10.35
C LEU A 166 16.99 -1.64 -10.61
N PRO A 167 15.86 -2.38 -10.65
CA PRO A 167 14.53 -1.80 -10.83
C PRO A 167 14.28 -0.62 -9.88
N VAL A 168 13.73 0.46 -10.42
CA VAL A 168 13.51 1.71 -9.66
C VAL A 168 12.62 1.48 -8.45
N MET A 169 11.59 0.64 -8.57
CA MET A 169 10.71 0.20 -7.47
C MET A 169 11.48 -0.30 -6.25
N PHE A 170 12.62 -0.99 -6.45
CA PHE A 170 13.43 -1.49 -5.33
C PHE A 170 14.29 -0.38 -4.71
N ARG A 171 14.76 0.57 -5.51
CA ARG A 171 15.70 1.62 -5.08
C ARG A 171 15.02 2.86 -4.50
N GLN A 172 13.80 3.13 -4.94
CA GLN A 172 13.06 4.36 -4.66
C GLN A 172 11.70 4.10 -4.03
N GLY A 173 11.30 2.84 -3.88
CA GLY A 173 9.95 2.46 -3.44
C GLY A 173 8.91 2.73 -4.53
N SER A 174 7.64 2.68 -4.14
CA SER A 174 6.51 2.98 -5.00
C SER A 174 5.68 4.07 -4.36
N PHE A 175 5.18 5.02 -5.13
CA PHE A 175 4.11 5.88 -4.64
C PHE A 175 2.87 5.76 -5.50
N VAL A 176 1.74 6.02 -4.86
CA VAL A 176 0.42 5.98 -5.46
C VAL A 176 -0.22 7.32 -5.20
N TYR A 177 -0.77 7.94 -6.22
CA TYR A 177 -1.39 9.26 -6.07
C TYR A 177 -2.60 9.40 -6.97
N ARG A 178 -3.42 10.40 -6.63
CA ARG A 178 -4.67 10.69 -7.33
C ARG A 178 -4.52 11.92 -8.21
N MET A 179 -4.72 11.73 -9.51
CA MET A 179 -5.02 12.80 -10.47
C MET A 179 -6.46 12.62 -10.96
N LYS A 180 -6.67 12.48 -12.28
CA LYS A 180 -7.94 12.00 -12.86
C LYS A 180 -8.19 10.53 -12.52
N GLU A 181 -7.12 9.74 -12.45
CA GLU A 181 -7.11 8.33 -12.05
C GLU A 181 -6.07 8.10 -10.95
N VAL A 182 -6.11 6.92 -10.33
CA VAL A 182 -5.12 6.51 -9.34
C VAL A 182 -3.96 5.84 -10.06
N VAL A 183 -2.76 6.42 -9.95
CA VAL A 183 -1.55 6.02 -10.68
C VAL A 183 -0.50 5.52 -9.69
N VAL A 184 0.26 4.49 -10.10
CA VAL A 184 1.46 4.02 -9.41
C VAL A 184 2.68 4.49 -10.19
N ASP A 185 3.66 5.09 -9.50
CA ASP A 185 4.91 5.54 -10.10
C ASP A 185 6.12 5.25 -9.17
N HIS A 186 7.31 5.24 -9.77
CA HIS A 186 8.59 5.01 -9.12
C HIS A 186 9.56 6.07 -9.63
N SER A 187 9.64 7.18 -8.91
CA SER A 187 10.51 8.31 -9.24
C SER A 187 11.01 8.99 -7.98
N ASN A 188 11.93 9.94 -8.15
CA ASN A 188 12.56 10.66 -7.05
C ASN A 188 11.58 11.70 -6.47
N ILE A 189 11.05 11.44 -5.27
CA ILE A 189 10.15 12.36 -4.55
C ILE A 189 10.89 13.24 -3.53
N ILE A 190 12.21 13.08 -3.41
CA ILE A 190 13.07 13.92 -2.56
C ILE A 190 13.22 15.32 -3.18
N GLU A 191 13.27 15.40 -4.51
CA GLU A 191 13.48 16.67 -5.19
C GLU A 191 12.21 17.54 -5.19
N ARG A 192 12.40 18.84 -4.93
CA ARG A 192 11.29 19.82 -4.98
C ARG A 192 10.67 19.96 -6.39
N SER A 193 11.39 19.58 -7.45
CA SER A 193 10.89 19.54 -8.83
C SER A 193 9.67 18.64 -8.96
N PHE A 194 9.72 17.44 -8.37
CA PHE A 194 8.61 16.49 -8.36
C PHE A 194 7.33 17.14 -7.81
N TRP A 195 7.40 17.74 -6.62
CA TRP A 195 6.25 18.38 -5.97
C TRP A 195 5.74 19.61 -6.72
N LYS A 196 6.60 20.32 -7.46
CA LYS A 196 6.19 21.44 -8.32
C LYS A 196 5.45 20.96 -9.57
N GLU A 197 5.95 19.90 -10.21
CA GLU A 197 5.29 19.29 -11.38
C GLU A 197 3.95 18.65 -11.02
N HIS A 198 3.82 18.21 -9.76
CA HIS A 198 2.64 17.53 -9.25
C HIS A 198 1.94 18.33 -8.13
N SER A 199 1.88 19.66 -8.26
CA SER A 199 1.30 20.54 -7.22
C SER A 199 -0.13 20.12 -6.81
N SER A 200 -0.91 19.66 -7.79
CA SER A 200 -2.28 19.16 -7.63
C SER A 200 -2.46 17.96 -6.70
N ILE A 201 -1.39 17.22 -6.35
CA ILE A 201 -1.47 16.04 -5.45
C ILE A 201 -1.89 16.46 -4.05
N LEU A 202 -1.26 17.51 -3.52
CA LEU A 202 -1.49 17.98 -2.16
C LEU A 202 -2.46 19.17 -2.12
N GLU A 203 -2.60 19.88 -3.25
CA GLU A 203 -3.59 20.94 -3.41
C GLU A 203 -5.01 20.37 -3.39
N GLU A 204 -5.95 21.19 -2.92
CA GLU A 204 -7.36 20.84 -2.98
C GLU A 204 -7.81 20.76 -4.44
N MET A 205 -8.13 19.56 -4.92
CA MET A 205 -9.04 19.46 -6.05
C MET A 205 -10.35 20.15 -5.63
N PRO A 206 -10.83 21.19 -6.36
CA PRO A 206 -12.11 21.80 -6.04
C PRO A 206 -13.14 20.69 -6.01
N ALA A 207 -13.90 20.63 -4.91
CA ALA A 207 -15.02 19.71 -4.78
C ALA A 207 -15.79 19.78 -6.10
N HIS A 208 -15.92 18.64 -6.79
CA HIS A 208 -16.77 18.58 -7.97
C HIS A 208 -18.08 19.25 -7.59
N THR A 209 -18.36 20.38 -8.27
CA THR A 209 -19.64 21.05 -8.17
C THR A 209 -20.70 19.99 -8.38
N SER A 210 -21.61 19.91 -7.42
CA SER A 210 -22.76 19.01 -7.43
C SER A 210 -23.47 19.11 -8.78
N ALA A 211 -23.20 18.17 -9.67
CA ALA A 211 -23.97 17.97 -10.88
C ALA A 211 -24.57 16.57 -10.79
N ALA A 212 -25.88 16.56 -10.54
CA ALA A 212 -26.78 15.42 -10.61
C ALA A 212 -26.51 14.26 -9.62
N ASN A 213 -27.08 14.39 -8.41
CA ASN A 213 -27.69 13.23 -7.75
C ASN A 213 -28.90 12.80 -8.59
N GLU A 214 -28.67 12.12 -9.72
CA GLU A 214 -29.64 11.16 -10.22
C GLU A 214 -29.41 9.87 -9.44
N PHE A 215 -30.32 9.62 -8.49
CA PHE A 215 -30.42 8.35 -7.80
C PHE A 215 -30.70 7.25 -8.81
N ILE A 216 -29.76 6.32 -8.97
CA ILE A 216 -30.06 4.97 -9.46
C ILE A 216 -29.84 4.02 -8.29
N PRO A 217 -30.89 3.37 -7.76
CA PRO A 217 -30.71 2.39 -6.69
C PRO A 217 -30.16 1.10 -7.31
N LEU A 218 -28.98 0.67 -6.88
CA LEU A 218 -28.53 -0.69 -7.11
C LEU A 218 -28.75 -1.51 -5.84
N ASN A 219 -29.87 -2.23 -5.80
CA ASN A 219 -30.07 -3.34 -4.87
C ASN A 219 -29.06 -4.44 -5.23
N VAL A 220 -28.18 -4.81 -4.30
CA VAL A 220 -27.37 -6.04 -4.41
C VAL A 220 -27.81 -7.00 -3.32
N PHE A 221 -28.68 -7.92 -3.72
CA PHE A 221 -29.04 -9.12 -2.97
C PHE A 221 -27.90 -10.14 -3.12
N PHE A 222 -27.41 -10.70 -2.03
CA PHE A 222 -26.62 -11.94 -2.06
C PHE A 222 -27.40 -13.03 -1.32
N PRO A 223 -27.82 -14.11 -2.01
CA PRO A 223 -27.96 -15.38 -1.32
C PRO A 223 -27.25 -16.49 -2.11
N MET A 224 -26.22 -17.07 -1.50
CA MET A 224 -25.66 -18.38 -1.83
C MET A 224 -25.13 -18.94 -0.49
N SER A 225 -25.47 -20.13 0.03
CA SER A 225 -26.34 -21.24 -0.31
C SER A 225 -26.36 -22.13 0.95
N GLY A 226 -27.52 -22.53 1.49
CA GLY A 226 -27.95 -23.95 1.44
C GLY A 226 -27.65 -24.76 2.71
N LEU A 227 -28.66 -24.93 3.57
CA LEU A 227 -28.93 -26.14 4.36
C LEU A 227 -30.43 -26.14 4.74
N ALA A 228 -31.08 -27.28 4.48
CA ALA A 228 -32.53 -27.47 4.46
C ALA A 228 -33.20 -27.47 5.84
N LEU A 229 -34.49 -27.08 5.90
CA LEU A 229 -35.59 -27.90 6.41
C LEU A 229 -36.97 -27.24 6.11
N PRO A 230 -38.05 -28.00 5.83
CA PRO A 230 -39.40 -27.48 5.56
C PRO A 230 -40.31 -27.47 6.81
N LEU A 231 -41.41 -26.69 6.77
CA LEU A 231 -42.58 -26.55 7.68
C LEU A 231 -42.66 -25.09 8.19
N LEU A 232 -43.76 -24.33 8.16
CA LEU A 232 -45.21 -24.50 7.96
C LEU A 232 -45.73 -23.26 7.20
N LYS A 233 -46.54 -23.42 6.15
CA LYS A 233 -48.01 -23.23 6.16
C LYS A 233 -48.53 -21.90 6.76
N THR A 234 -49.05 -21.07 5.83
CA THR A 234 -50.26 -20.23 5.93
C THR A 234 -50.28 -19.04 6.88
N LEU A 235 -50.35 -17.84 6.29
CA LEU A 235 -51.48 -16.92 6.46
C LEU A 235 -51.55 -15.97 5.25
N LYS A 236 -52.61 -16.14 4.45
CA LYS A 236 -53.19 -15.13 3.55
C LYS A 236 -53.90 -14.06 4.39
N VAL A 237 -54.31 -12.97 3.73
CA VAL A 237 -55.25 -11.90 4.14
C VAL A 237 -54.52 -10.63 4.61
N ASP A 238 -54.72 -9.41 4.09
CA ASP A 238 -55.48 -8.91 2.94
C ASP A 238 -54.93 -7.51 2.56
N LEU A 239 -55.10 -7.15 1.29
CA LEU A 239 -54.96 -5.78 0.77
C LEU A 239 -56.26 -5.01 1.03
N ASN A 240 -56.11 -3.80 1.59
CA ASN A 240 -56.91 -2.57 1.42
C ASN A 240 -57.41 -1.97 2.74
N GLN A 241 -57.01 -0.71 2.97
CA GLN A 241 -57.87 0.48 3.14
C GLN A 241 -56.99 1.62 3.71
N HIS A 242 -56.64 2.62 2.92
CA HIS A 242 -57.36 3.90 2.81
C HIS A 242 -57.25 4.83 4.05
N THR A 243 -56.56 5.95 3.83
CA THR A 243 -56.96 7.34 4.20
C THR A 243 -56.63 7.90 5.59
N GLN A 244 -55.83 8.98 5.58
CA GLN A 244 -55.88 10.20 6.40
C GLN A 244 -56.13 10.09 7.92
N ARG A 245 -55.13 10.45 8.73
CA ARG A 245 -54.97 11.78 9.37
C ARG A 245 -53.66 11.85 10.14
#